data_AF-A0A8T4LH64-F1
#
_entry.id   AF-A0A8T4LH64-F1
#
_cell.length_a   1.000
_cell.length_b   1.000
_cell.length_c   1.000
_cell.angle_alpha   90.00
_cell.angle_beta   90.00
_cell.angle_gamma   90.00
#
_symmetry.space_group_name_H-M   'P 1'
#
loop_
_entity.id
_entity.type
_entity.pdbx_description
1 polymer ?
#
loop_
_entity_poly.entity_id
_entity_poly.type
_entity_poly.pdbx_seq_one_letter_code
_entity_poly.pdbx_strand_id
1 'polypeptide(L)'
;MVDSRYTEDEATILRHFFTNIRSDTYFLKNFPDFEVAALFVASYSRNKKELRDMFLDTILNLDVIEPHNKVIKNKIRGLKKQNPSQQTEDEIKNLESALLPDSATELREKEQGLVKLSFAKWAEKITNVETSKDSKELMEMLGPKAQGLFAIWADKYGHDSLKDMAHGLGFACEDVSNIFSVILEDHPLGDYQEKSTRYLEFSEDSVMVPKEFLGTVWEEKLNENTRLVMQTYRESKQILDKFLMQEH
;
A
#
# COMPACT_ATOMS: atom_id res chain seq x y z
N MET A 1 -9.52 -17.82 17.41
CA MET A 1 -8.07 -17.60 17.26
C MET A 1 -7.88 -16.11 17.11
N VAL A 2 -6.97 -15.50 17.88
CA VAL A 2 -6.66 -14.07 17.75
C VAL A 2 -5.85 -13.93 16.48
N ASP A 3 -6.43 -13.32 15.45
CA ASP A 3 -5.73 -12.98 14.23
C ASP A 3 -4.59 -12.02 14.57
N SER A 4 -3.34 -12.49 14.41
CA SER A 4 -2.10 -11.86 14.87
C SER A 4 -1.44 -11.00 13.79
N ARG A 5 -2.18 -10.61 12.74
CA ARG A 5 -1.62 -9.89 11.59
C ARG A 5 -1.08 -8.50 11.95
N TYR A 6 -1.74 -7.80 12.87
CA TYR A 6 -1.40 -6.43 13.25
C TYR A 6 -1.06 -6.36 14.73
N THR A 7 -0.09 -5.51 15.07
CA THR A 7 0.14 -5.09 16.45
C THR A 7 -1.05 -4.26 16.97
N GLU A 8 -1.17 -4.09 18.29
CA GLU A 8 -2.30 -3.34 18.86
C GLU A 8 -2.32 -1.87 18.41
N ASP A 9 -1.16 -1.24 18.26
CA ASP A 9 -1.04 0.13 17.77
C ASP A 9 -1.49 0.23 16.30
N GLU A 10 -1.03 -0.69 15.44
CA GLU A 10 -1.48 -0.78 14.05
C GLU A 10 -2.99 -1.04 13.96
N ALA A 11 -3.49 -1.98 14.75
CA ALA A 11 -4.91 -2.31 14.77
C ALA A 11 -5.77 -1.12 15.24
N THR A 12 -5.28 -0.33 16.21
CA THR A 12 -5.93 0.90 16.66
C THR A 12 -6.01 1.94 15.56
N ILE A 13 -4.91 2.14 14.84
CA ILE A 13 -4.87 3.02 13.66
C ILE A 13 -5.85 2.54 12.59
N LEU A 14 -5.76 1.26 12.20
CA LEU A 14 -6.58 0.70 11.13
C LEU A 14 -8.08 0.72 11.48
N ARG A 15 -8.48 0.43 12.72
CA ARG A 15 -9.90 0.50 13.14
C ARG A 15 -10.49 1.90 13.07
N HIS A 16 -9.65 2.93 13.07
CA HIS A 16 -10.09 4.31 12.85
C HIS A 16 -10.45 4.56 11.39
N PHE A 17 -9.69 4.02 10.44
CA PHE A 17 -9.85 4.29 9.00
C PHE A 17 -10.63 3.22 8.22
N PHE A 18 -10.77 2.03 8.78
CA PHE A 18 -11.42 0.89 8.14
C PHE A 18 -12.53 0.33 9.04
N THR A 19 -13.65 -0.09 8.46
CA THR A 19 -14.76 -0.67 9.23
C THR A 19 -14.40 -1.98 9.91
N ASN A 20 -13.47 -2.74 9.33
CA ASN A 20 -12.92 -3.95 9.93
C ASN A 20 -11.47 -4.19 9.43
N ILE A 21 -10.73 -5.03 10.15
CA ILE A 21 -9.31 -5.34 9.86
C ILE A 21 -9.07 -6.85 9.64
N ARG A 22 -10.15 -7.62 9.48
CA ARG A 22 -10.13 -9.09 9.44
C ARG A 22 -10.81 -9.69 8.22
N SER A 23 -11.79 -9.00 7.67
CA SER A 23 -12.46 -9.41 6.44
C SER A 23 -11.77 -8.75 5.26
N ASP A 24 -11.83 -9.41 4.12
CA ASP A 24 -11.34 -8.89 2.85
C ASP A 24 -12.33 -7.90 2.20
N THR A 25 -13.50 -7.72 2.81
CA THR A 25 -14.52 -6.75 2.38
C THR A 25 -14.75 -5.72 3.48
N TYR A 26 -14.53 -4.45 3.17
CA TYR A 26 -14.63 -3.36 4.14
C TYR A 26 -14.85 -1.99 3.49
N PHE A 27 -15.34 -1.05 4.30
CA PHE A 27 -15.47 0.34 3.92
C PHE A 27 -14.36 1.18 4.56
N LEU A 28 -13.99 2.23 3.83
CA LEU A 28 -13.11 3.29 4.29
C LEU A 28 -13.96 4.32 5.05
N LYS A 29 -13.45 4.83 6.16
CA LYS A 29 -14.13 5.83 7.00
C LYS A 29 -13.12 6.81 7.60
N ASN A 30 -13.59 7.97 8.04
CA ASN A 30 -12.79 8.97 8.75
C ASN A 30 -11.54 9.45 7.99
N PHE A 31 -11.54 9.35 6.66
CA PHE A 31 -10.47 9.95 5.84
C PHE A 31 -10.68 11.47 5.77
N PRO A 32 -9.63 12.26 6.08
CA PRO A 32 -9.77 13.70 6.29
C PRO A 32 -10.17 14.46 5.02
N ASP A 33 -9.63 14.08 3.86
CA ASP A 33 -9.97 14.63 2.56
C ASP A 33 -9.91 13.53 1.49
N PHE A 34 -10.58 13.76 0.36
CA PHE A 34 -10.74 12.80 -0.73
C PHE A 34 -9.39 12.47 -1.39
N GLU A 35 -8.48 13.43 -1.45
CA GLU A 35 -7.12 13.32 -1.99
C GLU A 35 -6.30 12.24 -1.30
N VAL A 36 -6.54 12.04 0.00
CA VAL A 36 -5.87 11.03 0.81
C VAL A 36 -6.34 9.64 0.40
N ALA A 37 -7.65 9.45 0.29
CA ALA A 37 -8.23 8.19 -0.20
C ALA A 37 -7.80 7.90 -1.64
N ALA A 38 -7.81 8.92 -2.52
CA ALA A 38 -7.37 8.81 -3.91
C ALA A 38 -5.92 8.36 -4.03
N LEU A 39 -5.02 8.91 -3.21
CA LEU A 39 -3.61 8.51 -3.15
C LEU A 39 -3.46 7.01 -2.80
N PHE A 40 -4.22 6.54 -1.80
CA PHE A 40 -4.17 5.15 -1.37
C PHE A 40 -4.67 4.20 -2.46
N VAL A 41 -5.75 4.58 -3.15
CA VAL A 41 -6.34 3.78 -4.23
C VAL A 41 -5.47 3.81 -5.51
N ALA A 42 -4.91 4.96 -5.88
CA ALA A 42 -4.10 5.10 -7.10
C ALA A 42 -2.82 4.24 -7.10
N SER A 43 -2.25 4.04 -5.90
CA SER A 43 -1.06 3.19 -5.74
C SER A 43 -1.41 1.70 -5.69
N TYR A 44 -2.68 1.35 -5.44
CA TYR A 44 -3.14 -0.02 -5.25
C TYR A 44 -2.95 -0.89 -6.50
N SER A 45 -3.22 -0.35 -7.70
CA SER A 45 -3.22 -1.12 -8.95
C SER A 45 -1.92 -1.86 -9.25
N ARG A 46 -0.79 -1.27 -8.81
CA ARG A 46 0.58 -1.73 -9.10
C ARG A 46 1.26 -2.37 -7.89
N ASN A 47 0.57 -2.44 -6.75
CA ASN A 47 1.16 -2.92 -5.50
C ASN A 47 0.68 -4.35 -5.20
N LYS A 48 1.60 -5.19 -4.74
CA LYS A 48 1.30 -6.57 -4.33
C LYS A 48 0.59 -6.61 -2.96
N LYS A 49 0.76 -5.57 -2.12
CA LYS A 49 0.21 -5.49 -0.75
C LYS A 49 -1.30 -5.23 -0.71
N GLU A 50 -1.92 -5.56 0.42
CA GLU A 50 -3.28 -5.14 0.73
C GLU A 50 -3.36 -3.64 1.03
N LEU A 51 -4.52 -3.04 0.83
CA LEU A 51 -4.75 -1.61 1.02
C LEU A 51 -4.43 -1.16 2.45
N ARG A 52 -4.76 -1.99 3.45
CA ARG A 52 -4.42 -1.74 4.86
C ARG A 52 -2.91 -1.71 5.11
N ASP A 53 -2.16 -2.62 4.49
CA ASP A 53 -0.70 -2.67 4.65
C ASP A 53 -0.03 -1.48 3.93
N MET A 54 -0.56 -1.11 2.76
CA MET A 54 -0.14 0.10 2.04
C MET A 54 -0.42 1.38 2.83
N PHE A 55 -1.55 1.42 3.55
CA PHE A 55 -1.88 2.53 4.43
C PHE A 55 -0.85 2.69 5.54
N LEU A 56 -0.50 1.61 6.24
CA LEU A 56 0.52 1.63 7.28
C LEU A 56 1.92 1.96 6.75
N ASP A 57 2.29 1.45 5.56
CA ASP A 57 3.55 1.80 4.91
C ASP A 57 3.64 3.29 4.61
N THR A 58 2.53 3.90 4.19
CA THR A 58 2.49 5.33 3.90
C THR A 58 2.67 6.16 5.16
N ILE A 59 2.11 5.72 6.30
CA ILE A 59 2.37 6.35 7.59
C ILE A 59 3.87 6.35 7.89
N LEU A 60 4.55 5.22 7.73
CA LEU A 60 6.00 5.13 7.96
C LEU A 60 6.81 6.00 7.00
N ASN A 61 6.40 6.03 5.73
CA ASN A 61 7.03 6.89 4.73
C ASN A 61 6.95 8.38 5.13
N LEU A 62 5.77 8.84 5.55
CA LEU A 62 5.51 10.24 5.88
C LEU A 62 5.96 10.68 7.27
N ASP A 63 6.03 9.74 8.21
CA ASP A 63 6.38 10.04 9.59
C ASP A 63 7.85 9.82 9.90
N VAL A 64 8.50 8.87 9.21
CA VAL A 64 9.85 8.42 9.52
C VAL A 64 10.79 8.61 8.34
N ILE A 65 10.52 7.95 7.20
CA ILE A 65 11.49 7.83 6.10
C ILE A 65 11.73 9.19 5.43
N GLU A 66 10.67 9.85 4.95
CA GLU A 66 10.80 11.10 4.20
C GLU A 66 11.42 12.21 5.07
N PRO A 67 10.93 12.50 6.30
CA PRO A 67 11.53 13.54 7.13
C PRO A 67 13.01 13.31 7.42
N HIS A 68 13.40 12.07 7.73
CA HIS A 68 14.79 11.70 8.02
C HIS A 68 15.67 11.80 6.76
N ASN A 69 15.29 11.11 5.68
CA ASN A 69 16.08 11.06 4.45
C ASN A 69 16.18 12.42 3.77
N LYS A 70 15.14 13.27 3.84
CA LYS A 70 15.15 14.62 3.24
C LYS A 70 16.21 15.51 3.87
N VAL A 71 16.39 15.47 5.19
CA VAL A 71 17.43 16.25 5.89
C VAL A 71 18.82 15.83 5.42
N ILE A 72 19.06 14.51 5.34
CA ILE A 72 20.35 13.96 4.93
C ILE A 72 20.62 14.26 3.44
N LYS A 73 19.64 13.99 2.55
CA LYS A 73 19.74 14.26 1.11
C LYS A 73 20.01 15.74 0.83
N ASN A 74 19.43 16.67 1.62
CA ASN A 74 19.71 18.10 1.51
C ASN A 74 21.15 18.45 1.92
N LYS A 75 21.68 17.86 3.00
CA LYS A 75 23.08 18.04 3.40
C LYS A 75 24.04 17.51 2.33
N ILE A 76 23.80 16.31 1.81
CA ILE A 76 24.57 15.72 0.71
C ILE A 76 24.55 16.65 -0.52
N ARG A 77 23.38 17.17 -0.90
CA ARG A 77 23.26 18.13 -2.01
C ARG A 77 24.03 19.42 -1.76
N GLY A 78 24.11 19.89 -0.52
CA GLY A 78 24.93 21.04 -0.12
C GLY A 78 26.43 20.76 -0.28
N LEU A 79 26.91 19.61 0.20
CA LEU A 79 28.30 19.18 0.10
C LEU A 79 28.73 18.96 -1.37
N LYS A 80 27.88 18.35 -2.20
CA LYS A 80 28.14 18.12 -3.64
C LYS A 80 28.29 19.42 -4.45
N LYS A 81 27.86 20.57 -3.92
CA LYS A 81 28.05 21.89 -4.57
C LYS A 81 29.39 22.55 -4.20
N GLN A 82 30.09 22.03 -3.19
CA GLN A 82 31.40 22.52 -2.78
C GLN A 82 32.49 21.92 -3.68
N ASN A 83 33.70 22.48 -3.65
CA ASN A 83 34.81 21.91 -4.39
C ASN A 83 35.10 20.47 -3.90
N PRO A 84 35.28 19.49 -4.80
CA PRO A 84 35.58 18.12 -4.42
C PRO A 84 36.84 18.04 -3.57
N SER A 85 36.72 17.41 -2.40
CA SER A 85 37.85 17.11 -1.52
C SER A 85 37.62 15.74 -0.89
N GLN A 86 38.70 15.04 -0.52
CA GLN A 86 38.61 13.74 0.16
C GLN A 86 37.74 13.80 1.41
N GLN A 87 37.85 14.90 2.17
CA GLN A 87 37.03 15.14 3.37
C GLN A 87 35.54 15.24 3.03
N THR A 88 35.20 15.95 1.94
CA THR A 88 33.82 16.07 1.46
C THR A 88 33.26 14.73 1.00
N GLU A 89 34.08 13.90 0.34
CA GLU A 89 33.69 12.56 -0.11
C GLU A 89 33.44 11.60 1.06
N ASP A 90 34.32 11.61 2.06
CA ASP A 90 34.18 10.79 3.26
C ASP A 90 32.92 11.20 4.06
N GLU A 91 32.62 12.50 4.15
CA GLU A 91 31.41 13.00 4.81
C GLU A 91 30.14 12.60 4.05
N ILE A 92 30.14 12.68 2.71
CA ILE A 92 29.02 12.21 1.89
C ILE A 92 28.78 10.72 2.13
N LYS A 93 29.83 9.90 2.11
CA LYS A 93 29.71 8.46 2.33
C LYS A 93 29.15 8.13 3.71
N ASN A 94 29.57 8.85 4.75
CA ASN A 94 29.03 8.71 6.09
C ASN A 94 27.53 9.07 6.15
N LEU A 95 27.15 10.19 5.52
CA LEU A 95 25.75 10.60 5.43
C LEU A 95 24.89 9.61 4.64
N GLU A 96 25.40 9.06 3.55
CA GLU A 96 24.71 8.03 2.76
C GLU A 96 24.48 6.76 3.58
N SER A 97 25.44 6.37 4.44
CA SER A 97 25.29 5.23 5.34
C SER A 97 24.25 5.45 6.45
N ALA A 98 23.89 6.70 6.74
CA ALA A 98 22.88 7.07 7.73
C ALA A 98 21.46 7.19 7.16
N LEU A 99 21.28 6.99 5.84
CA LEU A 99 19.96 6.98 5.21
C LEU A 99 19.16 5.76 5.69
N LEU A 100 17.88 5.99 5.98
CA LEU A 100 16.93 4.91 6.19
C LEU A 100 16.59 4.24 4.85
N PRO A 101 16.14 2.97 4.86
CA PRO A 101 15.62 2.33 3.67
C PRO A 101 14.52 3.17 3.01
N ASP A 102 14.49 3.21 1.68
CA ASP A 102 13.44 3.93 0.94
C ASP A 102 12.09 3.16 0.95
N SER A 103 12.07 1.92 1.43
CA SER A 103 10.88 1.06 1.55
C SER A 103 10.45 0.90 3.01
N ALA A 104 9.17 1.18 3.28
CA ALA A 104 8.56 0.92 4.59
C ALA A 104 8.62 -0.56 5.02
N THR A 105 8.58 -1.50 4.08
CA THR A 105 8.78 -2.94 4.36
C THR A 105 10.16 -3.18 4.97
N GLU A 106 11.21 -2.62 4.34
CA GLU A 106 12.56 -2.79 4.83
C GLU A 106 12.79 -2.06 6.15
N LEU A 107 12.16 -0.90 6.34
CA LEU A 107 12.20 -0.18 7.60
C LEU A 107 11.61 -1.02 8.75
N ARG A 108 10.48 -1.70 8.51
CA ARG A 108 9.85 -2.59 9.48
C ARG A 108 10.78 -3.72 9.92
N GLU A 109 11.60 -4.24 9.01
CA GLU A 109 12.56 -5.31 9.31
C GLU A 109 13.79 -4.78 10.05
N LYS A 110 14.37 -3.68 9.58
CA LYS A 110 15.68 -3.17 10.03
C LYS A 110 15.59 -2.26 11.25
N GLU A 111 14.50 -1.51 11.41
CA GLU A 111 14.36 -0.43 12.39
C GLU A 111 13.07 -0.57 13.23
N GLN A 112 12.85 -1.77 13.79
CA GLN A 112 11.64 -2.11 14.56
C GLN A 112 11.33 -1.13 15.70
N GLY A 113 12.37 -0.57 16.34
CA GLY A 113 12.21 0.43 17.40
C GLY A 113 11.57 1.72 16.91
N LEU A 114 12.03 2.25 15.77
CA LEU A 114 11.46 3.46 15.16
C LEU A 114 10.03 3.22 14.68
N VAL A 115 9.77 2.05 14.08
CA VAL A 115 8.44 1.65 13.61
C VAL A 115 7.46 1.59 14.77
N LYS A 116 7.84 0.93 15.88
CA LYS A 116 7.01 0.85 17.08
C LYS A 116 6.72 2.22 17.69
N LEU A 117 7.74 3.08 17.80
CA LEU A 117 7.55 4.44 18.31
C LEU A 117 6.63 5.28 17.42
N SER A 118 6.76 5.14 16.09
CA SER A 118 5.89 5.82 15.14
C SER A 118 4.43 5.37 15.33
N PHE A 119 4.15 4.07 15.31
CA PHE A 119 2.78 3.59 15.47
C PHE A 119 2.18 3.85 16.85
N ALA A 120 2.95 3.72 17.94
CA ALA A 120 2.47 4.08 19.28
C ALA A 120 2.05 5.56 19.35
N LYS A 121 2.87 6.46 18.79
CA LYS A 121 2.55 7.90 18.69
C LYS A 121 1.25 8.14 17.91
N TRP A 122 1.05 7.40 16.83
CA TRP A 122 -0.17 7.52 16.01
C TRP A 122 -1.40 6.95 16.72
N ALA A 123 -1.26 5.79 17.37
CA ALA A 123 -2.34 5.13 18.10
C ALA A 123 -2.80 5.98 19.29
N GLU A 124 -1.87 6.49 20.12
CA GLU A 124 -2.16 7.37 21.26
C GLU A 124 -2.97 8.59 20.81
N LYS A 125 -2.56 9.21 19.70
CA LYS A 125 -3.25 10.38 19.18
C LYS A 125 -4.65 10.07 18.67
N ILE A 126 -4.85 8.93 18.02
CA ILE A 126 -6.18 8.48 17.58
C ILE A 126 -7.09 8.17 18.78
N THR A 127 -6.57 7.58 19.85
CA THR A 127 -7.38 7.25 21.04
C THR A 127 -7.83 8.46 21.84
N ASN A 128 -7.12 9.58 21.73
CA ASN A 128 -7.51 10.83 22.37
C ASN A 128 -8.55 11.63 21.56
N VAL A 129 -9.03 11.10 20.42
CA VAL A 129 -10.06 11.72 19.56
C VAL A 129 -11.45 11.30 20.05
N GLU A 130 -11.95 11.97 21.09
CA GLU A 130 -13.33 11.85 21.56
C GLU A 130 -14.20 12.96 20.92
N THR A 131 -14.90 12.63 19.82
CA THR A 131 -15.97 13.42 19.17
C THR A 131 -15.55 14.57 18.21
N SER A 132 -16.54 15.24 17.62
CA SER A 132 -16.48 16.01 16.35
C SER A 132 -15.46 17.16 16.26
N LYS A 133 -14.84 17.57 17.36
CA LYS A 133 -13.75 18.57 17.39
C LYS A 133 -12.39 17.96 17.06
N ASP A 134 -12.18 16.70 17.38
CA ASP A 134 -10.87 16.05 17.33
C ASP A 134 -10.55 15.50 15.93
N SER A 135 -11.58 15.34 15.10
CA SER A 135 -11.41 15.15 13.65
C SER A 135 -10.53 16.26 13.06
N LYS A 136 -10.63 17.50 13.57
CA LYS A 136 -9.80 18.62 13.11
C LYS A 136 -8.32 18.47 13.48
N GLU A 137 -8.00 17.88 14.62
CA GLU A 137 -6.61 17.66 15.06
C GLU A 137 -5.96 16.53 14.24
N LEU A 138 -6.73 15.50 13.92
CA LEU A 138 -6.34 14.47 12.95
C LEU A 138 -6.14 15.07 11.55
N MET A 139 -7.01 16.01 11.13
CA MET A 139 -6.89 16.75 9.87
C MET A 139 -5.66 17.65 9.84
N GLU A 140 -5.26 18.26 10.95
CA GLU A 140 -4.03 19.07 11.02
C GLU A 140 -2.76 18.19 10.98
N MET A 141 -2.83 16.96 11.48
CA MET A 141 -1.72 16.00 11.39
C MET A 141 -1.58 15.38 10.00
N LEU A 142 -2.70 14.96 9.42
CA LEU A 142 -2.74 14.30 8.11
C LEU A 142 -2.68 15.31 6.98
N GLY A 143 -3.40 16.44 7.10
CA GLY A 143 -3.62 17.41 6.03
C GLY A 143 -2.33 17.87 5.35
N PRO A 144 -1.36 18.49 6.04
CA PRO A 144 -0.14 18.97 5.40
C PRO A 144 0.72 17.86 4.78
N LYS A 145 0.78 16.68 5.44
CA LYS A 145 1.56 15.53 4.97
C LYS A 145 0.90 14.84 3.77
N ALA A 146 -0.42 14.67 3.82
CA ALA A 146 -1.21 14.00 2.81
C ALA A 146 -1.46 14.90 1.60
N GLN A 147 -1.66 16.21 1.78
CA GLN A 147 -1.68 17.21 0.70
C GLN A 147 -0.34 17.27 -0.03
N GLY A 148 0.78 17.25 0.70
CA GLY A 148 2.12 17.20 0.11
C GLY A 148 2.34 15.94 -0.73
N LEU A 149 1.87 14.79 -0.24
CA LEU A 149 1.98 13.52 -0.96
C LEU A 149 1.05 13.46 -2.18
N PHE A 150 -0.19 13.96 -2.06
CA PHE A 150 -1.10 14.13 -3.18
C PHE A 150 -0.52 15.07 -4.24
N ALA A 151 0.08 16.19 -3.86
CA ALA A 151 0.70 17.12 -4.81
C ALA A 151 1.82 16.47 -5.62
N ILE A 152 2.69 15.67 -4.97
CA ILE A 152 3.74 14.89 -5.66
C ILE A 152 3.13 13.83 -6.58
N TRP A 153 2.05 13.18 -6.17
CA TRP A 153 1.39 12.13 -6.94
C TRP A 153 0.59 12.69 -8.13
N ALA A 154 -0.17 13.77 -7.93
CA ALA A 154 -0.90 14.48 -8.97
C ALA A 154 0.05 15.04 -10.04
N ASP A 155 1.22 15.54 -9.63
CA ASP A 155 2.28 15.98 -10.55
C ASP A 155 2.87 14.80 -11.36
N LYS A 156 3.09 13.65 -10.72
CA LYS A 156 3.69 12.47 -11.37
C LYS A 156 2.72 11.62 -12.20
N TYR A 157 1.44 11.59 -11.85
CA TYR A 157 0.47 10.60 -12.34
C TYR A 157 -0.90 11.21 -12.70
N GLY A 158 -0.98 12.54 -12.81
CA GLY A 158 -2.22 13.30 -12.98
C GLY A 158 -3.14 12.78 -14.08
N HIS A 159 -4.23 12.15 -13.66
CA HIS A 159 -5.44 11.97 -14.43
C HIS A 159 -6.62 12.43 -13.56
N ASP A 160 -7.50 13.26 -14.13
CA ASP A 160 -8.65 13.82 -13.40
C ASP A 160 -9.62 12.74 -12.87
N SER A 161 -9.56 11.52 -13.42
CA SER A 161 -10.34 10.35 -12.97
C SER A 161 -10.05 9.92 -11.52
N LEU A 162 -8.88 10.28 -10.96
CA LEU A 162 -8.56 9.99 -9.56
C LEU A 162 -9.33 10.87 -8.57
N LYS A 163 -9.83 12.03 -9.02
CA LYS A 163 -10.61 12.94 -8.19
C LYS A 163 -12.05 12.44 -8.04
N ASP A 164 -12.58 11.78 -9.07
CA ASP A 164 -13.96 11.27 -9.07
C ASP A 164 -14.14 10.10 -8.08
N MET A 165 -13.16 9.19 -7.99
CA MET A 165 -13.14 8.04 -7.04
C MET A 165 -13.31 8.42 -5.57
N ALA A 166 -13.02 9.68 -5.27
CA ALA A 166 -12.81 10.15 -3.92
C ALA A 166 -14.03 10.91 -3.38
N HIS A 167 -15.01 11.22 -4.23
CA HIS A 167 -16.30 11.80 -3.87
C HIS A 167 -17.34 10.71 -3.60
N GLY A 168 -17.09 9.86 -2.59
CA GLY A 168 -18.02 8.77 -2.28
C GLY A 168 -17.62 7.92 -1.08
N LEU A 169 -18.46 6.93 -0.77
CA LEU A 169 -18.15 5.91 0.21
C LEU A 169 -17.12 4.95 -0.39
N GLY A 170 -15.86 5.04 0.07
CA GLY A 170 -14.82 4.12 -0.36
C GLY A 170 -15.11 2.69 0.11
N PHE A 171 -15.08 1.74 -0.83
CA PHE A 171 -15.31 0.32 -0.60
C PHE A 171 -14.14 -0.48 -1.18
N ALA A 172 -13.64 -1.45 -0.42
CA ALA A 172 -12.56 -2.33 -0.86
C ALA A 172 -12.98 -3.79 -0.74
N CYS A 173 -12.66 -4.55 -1.79
CA CYS A 173 -12.72 -6.01 -1.83
C CYS A 173 -11.33 -6.53 -2.17
N GLU A 174 -10.80 -7.38 -1.29
CA GLU A 174 -9.55 -8.11 -1.44
C GLU A 174 -9.86 -9.61 -1.47
N ASP A 175 -8.92 -10.43 -1.93
CA ASP A 175 -9.09 -11.90 -2.05
C ASP A 175 -10.41 -12.33 -2.75
N VAL A 176 -10.80 -11.58 -3.78
CA VAL A 176 -11.97 -11.86 -4.62
C VAL A 176 -11.57 -12.44 -5.96
N SER A 177 -12.48 -13.19 -6.58
CA SER A 177 -12.24 -13.73 -7.93
C SER A 177 -12.21 -12.62 -8.99
N ASN A 178 -11.49 -12.84 -10.09
CA ASN A 178 -11.50 -11.92 -11.24
C ASN A 178 -12.90 -11.79 -11.86
N ILE A 179 -13.76 -12.81 -11.71
CA ILE A 179 -15.16 -12.72 -12.18
C ILE A 179 -15.94 -11.71 -11.33
N PHE A 180 -15.69 -11.68 -10.02
CA PHE A 180 -16.30 -10.71 -9.13
C PHE A 180 -15.91 -9.28 -9.48
N SER A 181 -14.63 -9.01 -9.81
CA SER A 181 -14.22 -7.66 -10.24
C SER A 181 -14.97 -7.22 -11.49
N VAL A 182 -15.06 -8.08 -12.52
CA VAL A 182 -15.81 -7.77 -13.74
C VAL A 182 -17.28 -7.44 -13.48
N ILE A 183 -17.96 -8.20 -12.62
CA ILE A 183 -19.36 -7.95 -12.26
C ILE A 183 -19.51 -6.63 -11.51
N LEU A 184 -18.58 -6.34 -10.59
CA LEU A 184 -18.61 -5.10 -9.81
C LEU A 184 -18.37 -3.88 -10.70
N GLU A 185 -17.40 -3.97 -11.61
CA GLU A 185 -17.00 -2.87 -12.52
C GLU A 185 -18.03 -2.54 -13.60
N ASP A 186 -18.92 -3.49 -13.93
CA ASP A 186 -20.01 -3.26 -14.90
C ASP A 186 -21.04 -2.23 -14.41
N HIS A 187 -21.04 -1.90 -13.11
CA HIS A 187 -22.03 -0.99 -12.55
C HIS A 187 -21.66 0.49 -12.81
N PRO A 188 -22.53 1.28 -13.48
CA PRO A 188 -22.15 2.58 -14.06
C PRO A 188 -22.01 3.75 -13.08
N LEU A 189 -22.35 3.55 -11.80
CA LEU A 189 -22.33 4.61 -10.77
C LEU A 189 -21.13 4.51 -9.81
N GLY A 190 -20.18 3.62 -10.09
CA GLY A 190 -18.97 3.49 -9.29
C GLY A 190 -17.74 3.81 -10.12
N ASP A 191 -16.70 4.27 -9.42
CA ASP A 191 -15.36 4.31 -9.97
C ASP A 191 -14.55 3.16 -9.37
N TYR A 192 -13.88 2.41 -10.22
CA TYR A 192 -13.24 1.16 -9.82
C TYR A 192 -11.74 1.19 -10.08
N GLN A 193 -11.00 0.62 -9.13
CA GLN A 193 -9.57 0.44 -9.25
C GLN A 193 -9.20 -1.00 -8.89
N GLU A 194 -9.06 -1.85 -9.91
CA GLU A 194 -8.52 -3.20 -9.74
C GLU A 194 -6.97 -3.23 -9.73
N LYS A 195 -6.43 -4.29 -9.13
CA LYS A 195 -5.02 -4.65 -9.29
C LYS A 195 -4.79 -5.19 -10.69
N SER A 196 -3.83 -4.60 -11.42
CA SER A 196 -3.57 -5.03 -12.78
C SER A 196 -2.88 -6.39 -12.78
N THR A 197 -3.52 -7.38 -13.42
CA THR A 197 -2.97 -8.74 -13.62
C THR A 197 -1.62 -8.76 -14.33
N ARG A 198 -1.26 -7.68 -15.04
CA ARG A 198 0.06 -7.50 -15.68
C ARG A 198 1.22 -7.38 -14.70
N TYR A 199 0.96 -6.86 -13.49
CA TYR A 199 1.99 -6.65 -12.46
C TYR A 199 1.86 -7.64 -11.29
N LEU A 200 0.79 -8.45 -11.28
CA LEU A 200 0.60 -9.51 -10.31
C LEU A 200 1.30 -10.79 -10.75
N GLU A 201 1.84 -11.50 -9.77
CA GLU A 201 2.35 -12.85 -9.94
C GLU A 201 1.36 -13.81 -9.32
N PHE A 202 0.80 -14.69 -10.15
CA PHE A 202 -0.10 -15.73 -9.69
C PHE A 202 0.69 -16.98 -9.31
N SER A 203 0.36 -17.55 -8.16
CA SER A 203 0.81 -18.86 -7.72
C SER A 203 -0.21 -19.95 -8.05
N GLU A 204 0.16 -21.23 -7.92
CA GLU A 204 -0.79 -22.35 -8.00
C GLU A 204 -1.89 -22.26 -6.94
N ASP A 205 -1.62 -21.58 -5.83
CA ASP A 205 -2.59 -21.35 -4.76
C ASP A 205 -3.41 -20.06 -4.98
N SER A 206 -3.14 -19.30 -6.04
CA SER A 206 -3.95 -18.12 -6.42
C SER A 206 -5.24 -18.53 -7.12
N VAL A 207 -5.92 -19.54 -6.58
CA VAL A 207 -7.11 -20.16 -7.15
C VAL A 207 -8.20 -20.23 -6.08
N MET A 208 -9.42 -19.92 -6.48
CA MET A 208 -10.59 -20.00 -5.61
C MET A 208 -11.54 -21.08 -6.13
N VAL A 209 -11.88 -22.04 -5.28
CA VAL A 209 -13.00 -22.96 -5.56
C VAL A 209 -14.29 -22.26 -5.09
N PRO A 210 -15.28 -22.04 -5.99
CA PRO A 210 -16.53 -21.43 -5.57
C PRO A 210 -17.22 -22.26 -4.48
N LYS A 211 -17.81 -21.58 -3.50
CA LYS A 211 -18.35 -22.21 -2.29
C LYS A 211 -19.43 -23.25 -2.59
N GLU A 212 -20.14 -23.07 -3.71
CA GLU A 212 -21.17 -23.95 -4.24
C GLU A 212 -20.65 -25.35 -4.57
N PHE A 213 -19.34 -25.49 -4.82
CA PHE A 213 -18.70 -26.76 -5.15
C PHE A 213 -18.04 -27.44 -3.95
N LEU A 214 -17.95 -26.79 -2.79
CA LEU A 214 -17.37 -27.39 -1.58
C LEU A 214 -18.20 -28.59 -1.11
N GLY A 215 -17.53 -29.72 -0.86
CA GLY A 215 -18.13 -31.00 -0.50
C GLY A 215 -18.84 -31.73 -1.65
N THR A 216 -18.80 -31.18 -2.87
CA THR A 216 -19.41 -31.82 -4.05
C THR A 216 -18.44 -32.78 -4.72
N VAL A 217 -18.96 -33.68 -5.57
CA VAL A 217 -18.15 -34.58 -6.41
C VAL A 217 -17.24 -33.86 -7.40
N TRP A 218 -17.44 -32.54 -7.59
CA TRP A 218 -16.66 -31.72 -8.51
C TRP A 218 -15.55 -30.93 -7.84
N GLU A 219 -15.52 -30.86 -6.50
CA GLU A 219 -14.57 -30.03 -5.75
C GLU A 219 -13.12 -30.34 -6.12
N GLU A 220 -12.74 -31.62 -6.00
CA GLU A 220 -11.39 -32.10 -6.27
C GLU A 220 -10.97 -31.80 -7.71
N LYS A 221 -11.83 -32.17 -8.67
CA LYS A 221 -11.56 -31.97 -10.10
C LYS A 221 -11.43 -30.49 -10.47
N LEU A 222 -12.26 -29.62 -9.90
CA LEU A 222 -12.16 -28.17 -10.13
C LEU A 222 -10.87 -27.60 -9.54
N ASN A 223 -10.52 -28.00 -8.32
CA ASN A 223 -9.29 -27.58 -7.66
C ASN A 223 -8.04 -28.01 -8.46
N GLU A 224 -7.98 -29.28 -8.87
CA GLU A 224 -6.90 -29.82 -9.71
C GLU A 224 -6.77 -29.07 -11.04
N ASN A 225 -7.88 -28.91 -11.78
CA ASN A 225 -7.87 -28.22 -13.06
C ASN A 225 -7.41 -26.76 -12.93
N THR A 226 -7.87 -26.06 -11.90
CA THR A 226 -7.50 -24.64 -11.73
C THR A 226 -6.03 -24.48 -11.35
N ARG A 227 -5.49 -25.41 -10.54
CA ARG A 227 -4.05 -25.48 -10.24
C ARG A 227 -3.22 -25.76 -11.48
N LEU A 228 -3.66 -26.69 -12.33
CA LEU A 228 -2.98 -27.01 -13.58
C LEU A 228 -2.91 -25.80 -14.52
N VAL A 229 -3.98 -25.00 -14.61
CA VAL A 229 -3.98 -23.75 -15.39
C VAL A 229 -2.95 -22.75 -14.84
N MET A 230 -2.89 -22.56 -13.51
CA MET A 230 -1.91 -21.66 -12.90
C MET A 230 -0.48 -22.16 -13.03
N GLN A 231 -0.24 -23.47 -12.94
CA GLN A 231 1.06 -24.07 -13.22
C GLN A 231 1.48 -23.80 -14.67
N THR A 232 0.59 -24.05 -15.62
CA THR A 232 0.84 -23.82 -17.06
C THR A 232 1.15 -22.34 -17.33
N TYR A 233 0.43 -21.42 -16.68
CA TYR A 233 0.72 -19.99 -16.74
C TYR A 233 2.15 -19.68 -16.28
N ARG A 234 2.59 -20.24 -15.14
CA ARG A 234 3.93 -19.99 -14.60
C ARG A 234 5.03 -20.52 -15.50
N GLU A 235 4.87 -21.74 -16.00
CA GLU A 235 5.83 -22.34 -16.96
C GLU A 235 5.92 -21.50 -18.24
N SER A 236 4.77 -21.09 -18.78
CA SER A 236 4.71 -20.24 -19.99
C SER A 236 5.36 -18.87 -19.77
N LYS A 237 5.11 -18.25 -18.61
CA LYS A 237 5.69 -16.94 -18.25
C LYS A 237 7.22 -17.02 -18.20
N GLN A 238 7.80 -18.06 -17.60
CA GLN A 238 9.26 -18.23 -17.55
C GLN A 238 9.90 -18.35 -18.94
N ILE A 239 9.22 -19.02 -19.87
CA ILE A 239 9.69 -19.14 -21.26
C ILE A 239 9.64 -17.77 -21.94
N LEU A 240 8.53 -17.05 -21.78
CA LEU A 240 8.34 -15.72 -22.37
C LEU A 240 9.34 -14.70 -21.81
N ASP A 241 9.56 -14.68 -20.50
CA ASP A 241 10.51 -13.79 -19.85
C ASP A 241 11.94 -14.04 -20.37
N LYS A 242 12.34 -15.30 -20.54
CA LYS A 242 13.63 -15.65 -21.15
C LYS A 242 13.74 -15.16 -22.60
N PHE A 243 12.68 -15.31 -23.39
CA PHE A 243 12.65 -14.83 -24.77
C PHE A 243 12.79 -13.30 -24.84
N LEU A 244 12.03 -12.57 -24.03
CA LEU A 244 12.06 -11.10 -23.97
C LEU A 244 13.41 -10.56 -23.46
N MET A 245 14.07 -11.26 -22.52
CA MET A 245 15.39 -10.88 -22.03
C MET A 245 16.54 -11.21 -22.99
N GLN A 246 16.31 -12.02 -24.02
CA GLN A 246 17.31 -12.33 -25.05
C GLN A 246 17.32 -11.30 -26.21
N GLU A 247 16.29 -10.46 -26.33
CA GLU A 247 16.20 -9.41 -27.35
C GLU A 247 16.78 -8.05 -26.91
N HIS A 248 17.50 -8.01 -25.79
CA HIS A 248 18.22 -6.84 -25.26
C HIS A 248 19.67 -7.18 -24.92
#